data_AF-A0A976D3J0-F1
#
_entry.id   AF-A0A976D3J0-F1
#
_cell.length_a   1.000
_cell.length_b   1.000
_cell.length_c   1.000
_cell.angle_alpha   90.00
_cell.angle_beta   90.00
_cell.angle_gamma   90.00
#
_symmetry.space_group_name_H-M   'P 1'
#
loop_
_entity.id
_entity.type
_entity.pdbx_description
1 polymer ?
#
loop_
_entity_poly.entity_id
_entity_poly.type
_entity_poly.pdbx_seq_one_letter_code
_entity_poly.pdbx_strand_id
1 'polypeptide(L)'
;MRFLFCFCCLGGWSLFVSCGNNNTPAQDLTKAVAPVDTSQFYPLEPFLDQEISYVELRNFKLTARWQKGQTVLTHSLSKAQWVDSVQWIKTSLEQFWNGHKDQFQEKSFEDLGTEKTVFDYTAKDSAYTLQQVTIQTDNRTQQIKTLYVVVKEKNAFVGEILHRISWRAQASVQWVRWHKQQPAELSETLGLDWKPASTPL
;
A
#
# COMPACT_ATOMS: atom_id res chain seq x y z
N MET A 1 -80.16 -41.65 35.05
CA MET A 1 -78.84 -42.12 35.52
C MET A 1 -77.98 -40.85 35.67
N ARG A 2 -77.47 -40.39 36.83
CA ARG A 2 -76.58 -41.05 37.84
C ARG A 2 -75.41 -41.73 37.13
N PHE A 3 -74.11 -41.46 37.32
CA PHE A 3 -73.26 -40.94 38.41
C PHE A 3 -72.07 -40.13 37.80
N LEU A 4 -71.09 -39.51 38.49
CA LEU A 4 -70.97 -38.81 39.80
C LEU A 4 -69.47 -38.42 40.02
N PHE A 5 -69.14 -37.13 40.28
CA PHE A 5 -67.86 -36.61 40.87
C PHE A 5 -66.51 -36.93 40.16
N CYS A 6 -65.60 -35.94 40.10
CA CYS A 6 -64.39 -35.93 40.96
C CYS A 6 -63.69 -34.57 40.98
N PHE A 7 -62.80 -34.39 41.95
CA PHE A 7 -62.18 -33.14 42.40
C PHE A 7 -60.70 -33.03 41.96
N CYS A 8 -60.17 -31.80 41.94
CA CYS A 8 -58.75 -31.39 42.05
C CYS A 8 -57.59 -32.25 41.49
N CYS A 9 -56.75 -31.59 40.66
CA CYS A 9 -55.32 -31.37 40.88
C CYS A 9 -54.90 -30.16 40.00
N LEU A 10 -54.48 -29.00 40.52
CA LEU A 10 -53.17 -28.70 41.14
C LEU A 10 -51.99 -29.27 40.32
N GLY A 11 -51.25 -28.39 39.64
CA GLY A 11 -49.93 -28.75 39.12
C GLY A 11 -49.43 -27.94 37.91
N GLY A 12 -48.61 -26.92 38.18
CA GLY A 12 -47.47 -26.60 37.29
C GLY A 12 -47.67 -25.54 36.20
N TRP A 13 -46.79 -24.54 36.26
CA TRP A 13 -46.14 -23.78 35.17
C TRP A 13 -46.70 -23.94 33.73
N SER A 14 -46.95 -22.84 33.01
CA SER A 14 -45.87 -21.91 32.64
C SER A 14 -46.31 -20.45 32.50
N LEU A 15 -45.65 -19.56 33.23
CA LEU A 15 -45.60 -18.13 32.91
C LEU A 15 -44.57 -17.94 31.78
N PHE A 16 -45.01 -17.93 30.52
CA PHE A 16 -44.20 -17.39 29.44
C PHE A 16 -44.18 -15.87 29.53
N VAL A 17 -43.19 -15.36 30.26
CA VAL A 17 -42.87 -13.93 30.31
C VAL A 17 -42.34 -13.51 28.94
N SER A 18 -43.21 -12.97 28.10
CA SER A 18 -42.80 -12.23 26.91
C SER A 18 -42.30 -10.84 27.34
N CYS A 19 -41.07 -10.79 27.85
CA CYS A 19 -40.34 -9.52 27.93
C CYS A 19 -39.98 -9.12 26.50
N GLY A 20 -40.70 -8.14 25.96
CA GLY A 20 -40.32 -7.44 24.73
C GLY A 20 -39.01 -6.69 24.95
N ASN A 21 -37.89 -7.38 24.75
CA ASN A 21 -36.57 -6.78 24.79
C ASN A 21 -36.14 -6.47 23.37
N ASN A 22 -36.28 -5.22 22.96
CA ASN A 22 -35.73 -4.70 21.70
C ASN A 22 -34.20 -4.56 21.80
N ASN A 23 -33.54 -5.67 22.10
CA ASN A 23 -32.11 -5.84 21.94
C ASN A 23 -31.83 -6.07 20.45
N THR A 24 -31.97 -5.01 19.67
CA THR A 24 -31.12 -4.84 18.49
C THR A 24 -29.69 -5.11 18.97
N PRO A 25 -28.94 -6.06 18.37
CA PRO A 25 -27.56 -6.26 18.77
C PRO A 25 -26.86 -4.91 18.71
N ALA A 26 -26.23 -4.49 19.81
CA ALA A 26 -25.37 -3.33 19.78
C ALA A 26 -24.35 -3.60 18.66
N GLN A 27 -24.39 -2.80 17.60
CA GLN A 27 -23.35 -2.86 16.58
C GLN A 27 -22.05 -2.63 17.32
N ASP A 28 -21.23 -3.68 17.34
CA ASP A 28 -19.98 -3.67 18.06
C ASP A 28 -19.18 -2.48 17.52
N LEU A 29 -18.90 -1.53 18.42
CA LEU A 29 -18.07 -0.37 18.15
C LEU A 29 -16.61 -0.82 18.05
N THR A 30 -16.35 -1.75 17.12
CA THR A 30 -15.29 -1.55 16.14
C THR A 30 -15.28 -0.08 15.78
N LYS A 31 -14.36 0.64 16.44
CA LYS A 31 -13.87 1.92 15.95
C LYS A 31 -13.28 1.62 14.58
N ALA A 32 -14.12 1.71 13.55
CA ALA A 32 -13.68 2.17 12.26
C ALA A 32 -12.97 3.49 12.58
N VAL A 33 -11.64 3.44 12.64
CA VAL A 33 -10.79 4.61 12.81
C VAL A 33 -11.22 5.52 11.68
N ALA A 34 -11.92 6.61 12.03
CA ALA A 34 -12.36 7.57 11.03
C ALA A 34 -11.11 7.97 10.26
N PRO A 35 -11.10 7.91 8.91
CA PRO A 35 -9.90 8.17 8.14
C PRO A 35 -9.39 9.55 8.53
N VAL A 36 -8.23 9.58 9.18
CA VAL A 36 -7.57 10.82 9.58
C VAL A 36 -6.99 11.40 8.31
N ASP A 37 -7.82 12.12 7.55
CA ASP A 37 -7.40 12.84 6.36
C ASP A 37 -6.54 14.02 6.83
N THR A 38 -5.22 13.82 6.81
CA THR A 38 -4.27 14.81 7.29
C THR A 38 -4.21 16.00 6.33
N SER A 39 -3.88 17.19 6.84
CA SER A 39 -3.78 18.40 6.01
C SER A 39 -2.56 18.41 5.07
N GLN A 40 -1.60 17.51 5.28
CA GLN A 40 -0.35 17.42 4.53
C GLN A 40 0.02 15.95 4.35
N PHE A 41 0.56 15.60 3.18
CA PHE A 41 1.12 14.27 2.96
C PHE A 41 2.27 13.95 3.90
N TYR A 42 2.50 12.65 4.13
CA TYR A 42 3.74 12.16 4.70
C TYR A 42 4.97 12.64 3.89
N PRO A 43 6.05 13.12 4.53
CA PRO A 43 7.24 13.60 3.83
C PRO A 43 8.04 12.46 3.21
N LEU A 44 8.16 12.47 1.87
CA LEU A 44 8.93 11.47 1.10
C LEU A 44 10.35 11.93 0.75
N GLU A 45 10.56 13.24 0.57
CA GLU A 45 11.86 13.79 0.14
C GLU A 45 13.04 13.38 1.04
N PRO A 46 12.98 13.49 2.39
CA PRO A 46 14.10 13.10 3.24
C PRO A 46 14.47 11.61 3.12
N PHE A 47 13.49 10.74 2.81
CA PHE A 47 13.72 9.33 2.59
C PHE A 47 14.42 9.07 1.25
N LEU A 48 13.99 9.70 0.16
CA LEU A 48 14.61 9.55 -1.15
C LEU A 48 16.07 10.04 -1.14
N ASP A 49 16.33 11.19 -0.52
CA ASP A 49 17.68 11.75 -0.38
C ASP A 49 18.58 10.88 0.52
N GLN A 50 18.00 10.26 1.57
CA GLN A 50 18.70 9.28 2.40
C GLN A 50 19.07 8.01 1.62
N GLU A 51 18.19 7.49 0.77
CA GLU A 51 18.44 6.28 -0.01
C GLU A 51 19.47 6.51 -1.13
N ILE A 52 19.47 7.69 -1.77
CA ILE A 52 20.56 8.12 -2.67
C ILE A 52 21.89 8.07 -1.91
N SER A 53 21.97 8.79 -0.79
CA SER A 53 23.18 8.86 0.05
C SER A 53 23.63 7.48 0.53
N TYR A 54 22.69 6.59 0.90
CA TYR A 54 22.98 5.24 1.36
C TYR A 54 23.68 4.39 0.31
N VAL A 55 23.28 4.51 -0.96
CA VAL A 55 23.90 3.79 -2.09
C VAL A 55 25.20 4.45 -2.53
N GLU A 56 25.26 5.79 -2.57
CA GLU A 56 26.46 6.52 -2.98
C GLU A 56 27.64 6.30 -2.03
N LEU A 57 27.41 6.32 -0.72
CA LEU A 57 28.44 6.17 0.30
C LEU A 57 28.96 4.72 0.47
N ARG A 58 28.35 3.73 -0.21
CA ARG A 58 28.67 2.31 -0.04
C ARG A 58 29.14 1.65 -1.33
N ASN A 59 29.96 0.61 -1.18
CA ASN A 59 30.46 -0.19 -2.31
C ASN A 59 29.50 -1.32 -2.64
N PHE A 60 28.30 -0.97 -3.10
CA PHE A 60 27.32 -1.94 -3.56
C PHE A 60 27.58 -2.36 -5.01
N LYS A 61 27.30 -3.63 -5.30
CA LYS A 61 27.06 -4.08 -6.67
C LYS A 61 25.62 -3.73 -7.01
N LEU A 62 25.42 -2.80 -7.93
CA LEU A 62 24.12 -2.41 -8.44
C LEU A 62 23.82 -3.23 -9.69
N THR A 63 22.70 -3.96 -9.70
CA THR A 63 22.27 -4.75 -10.86
C THR A 63 20.90 -4.34 -11.31
N ALA A 64 20.76 -4.06 -12.61
CA ALA A 64 19.51 -3.85 -13.29
C ALA A 64 19.05 -5.16 -13.94
N ARG A 65 17.99 -5.76 -13.40
CA ARG A 65 17.28 -6.90 -14.00
C ARG A 65 16.13 -6.38 -14.84
N TRP A 66 16.20 -6.52 -16.16
CA TRP A 66 15.10 -6.30 -17.09
C TRP A 66 14.41 -7.64 -17.42
N GLN A 67 13.10 -7.72 -17.27
CA GLN A 67 12.32 -8.91 -17.65
C GLN A 67 11.20 -8.54 -18.62
N LYS A 68 11.07 -9.28 -19.72
CA LYS A 68 10.00 -9.16 -20.72
C LYS A 68 9.51 -10.56 -21.10
N GLY A 69 8.29 -10.91 -20.67
CA GLY A 69 7.79 -12.28 -20.77
C GLY A 69 8.69 -13.28 -20.02
N GLN A 70 9.20 -14.28 -20.73
CA GLN A 70 10.16 -15.26 -20.19
C GLN A 70 11.63 -14.82 -20.31
N THR A 71 11.93 -13.76 -21.08
CA THR A 71 13.31 -13.27 -21.24
C THR A 71 13.71 -12.41 -20.05
N VAL A 72 14.83 -12.75 -19.42
CA VAL A 72 15.45 -11.97 -18.33
C VAL A 72 16.86 -11.58 -18.74
N LEU A 73 17.13 -10.27 -18.77
CA LEU A 73 18.45 -9.69 -18.97
C LEU A 73 18.90 -9.04 -17.66
N THR A 74 20.13 -9.31 -17.22
CA THR A 74 20.71 -8.64 -16.05
C THR A 74 22.00 -7.95 -16.45
N HIS A 75 22.15 -6.68 -16.10
CA HIS A 75 23.36 -5.89 -16.34
C HIS A 75 23.77 -5.10 -15.10
N SER A 76 25.06 -4.75 -15.02
CA SER A 76 25.56 -3.86 -13.97
C SER A 76 25.08 -2.43 -14.20
N LEU A 77 24.62 -1.77 -13.15
CA LEU A 77 24.24 -0.36 -13.15
C LEU A 77 25.38 0.48 -12.54
N SER A 78 25.63 1.67 -13.07
CA SER A 78 26.52 2.64 -12.42
C SER A 78 25.79 3.44 -11.32
N LYS A 79 26.55 4.05 -10.40
CA LYS A 79 25.99 4.95 -9.38
C LYS A 79 25.31 6.18 -9.99
N ALA A 80 25.82 6.71 -11.11
CA ALA A 80 25.17 7.82 -11.82
C ALA A 80 23.78 7.42 -12.33
N GLN A 81 23.66 6.29 -13.04
CA GLN A 81 22.36 5.79 -13.51
C GLN A 81 21.40 5.44 -12.37
N TRP A 82 21.91 5.06 -11.19
CA TRP A 82 21.11 4.94 -9.97
C TRP A 82 20.52 6.30 -9.57
N VAL A 83 21.36 7.33 -9.38
CA VAL A 83 20.93 8.68 -9.02
C VAL A 83 19.92 9.22 -10.03
N ASP A 84 20.17 9.08 -11.33
CA ASP A 84 19.24 9.50 -12.40
C ASP A 84 17.87 8.81 -12.27
N SER A 85 17.86 7.51 -11.92
CA SER A 85 16.63 6.73 -11.73
C SER A 85 15.84 7.22 -10.51
N VAL A 86 16.51 7.51 -9.39
CA VAL A 86 15.83 8.04 -8.19
C VAL A 86 15.36 9.48 -8.40
N GLN A 87 16.16 10.31 -9.09
CA GLN A 87 15.78 11.68 -9.40
C GLN A 87 14.54 11.74 -10.29
N TRP A 88 14.39 10.83 -11.26
CA TRP A 88 13.15 10.69 -12.03
C TRP A 88 11.93 10.39 -11.14
N ILE A 89 12.07 9.52 -10.14
CA ILE A 89 11.01 9.22 -9.16
C ILE A 89 10.70 10.45 -8.30
N LYS A 90 11.73 11.15 -7.79
CA LYS A 90 11.59 12.36 -6.97
C LYS A 90 10.83 13.46 -7.74
N THR A 91 11.25 13.78 -8.96
CA THR A 91 10.57 14.75 -9.83
C THR A 91 9.12 14.34 -10.14
N SER A 92 8.88 13.05 -10.40
CA SER A 92 7.53 12.53 -10.68
C SER A 92 6.60 12.62 -9.47
N LEU A 93 7.14 12.47 -8.26
CA LEU A 93 6.36 12.67 -7.03
C LEU A 93 6.12 14.16 -6.80
N GLU A 94 7.17 15.01 -6.80
CA GLU A 94 7.06 16.46 -6.55
C GLU A 94 5.98 17.14 -7.41
N GLN A 95 5.91 16.80 -8.70
CA GLN A 95 4.95 17.40 -9.64
C GLN A 95 3.47 17.12 -9.28
N PHE A 96 3.16 16.00 -8.64
CA PHE A 96 1.79 15.52 -8.41
C PHE A 96 1.45 15.29 -6.92
N TRP A 97 2.42 15.46 -6.02
CA TRP A 97 2.28 15.30 -4.57
C TRP A 97 2.22 16.66 -3.88
N ASN A 98 3.10 17.58 -4.24
CA ASN A 98 3.22 18.85 -3.51
C ASN A 98 2.03 19.75 -3.82
N GLY A 99 1.28 20.13 -2.77
CA GLY A 99 0.13 21.05 -2.88
C GLY A 99 -1.19 20.44 -3.38
N HIS A 100 -1.26 19.12 -3.64
CA HIS A 100 -2.42 18.46 -4.26
C HIS A 100 -3.12 17.45 -3.32
N LYS A 101 -3.04 17.62 -1.99
CA LYS A 101 -3.59 16.68 -0.99
C LYS A 101 -5.10 16.48 -1.12
N ASP A 102 -5.80 17.54 -1.51
CA ASP A 102 -7.23 17.54 -1.83
C ASP A 102 -7.61 16.57 -2.96
N GLN A 103 -6.69 16.25 -3.88
CA GLN A 103 -6.91 15.30 -4.98
C GLN A 103 -6.84 13.83 -4.54
N PHE A 104 -6.45 13.54 -3.29
CA PHE A 104 -6.26 12.18 -2.78
C PHE A 104 -7.22 11.86 -1.63
N GLN A 105 -7.60 10.59 -1.52
CA GLN A 105 -8.15 10.01 -0.29
C GLN A 105 -6.98 9.39 0.49
N GLU A 106 -6.85 9.75 1.76
CA GLU A 106 -5.95 9.08 2.70
C GLU A 106 -6.69 8.00 3.49
N LYS A 107 -6.01 6.87 3.70
CA LYS A 107 -6.32 5.88 4.74
C LYS A 107 -5.06 5.63 5.54
N SER A 108 -5.17 5.63 6.86
CA SER A 108 -4.07 5.25 7.74
C SER A 108 -4.51 4.13 8.67
N PHE A 109 -3.62 3.16 8.91
CA PHE A 109 -3.82 2.12 9.92
C PHE A 109 -2.52 1.80 10.64
N GLU A 110 -2.63 1.48 11.93
CA GLU A 110 -1.53 1.05 12.77
C GLU A 110 -1.65 -0.45 13.06
N ASP A 111 -0.64 -1.23 12.67
CA ASP A 111 -0.51 -2.64 12.99
C ASP A 111 0.37 -2.80 14.24
N LEU A 112 -0.30 -2.97 15.39
CA LEU A 112 0.33 -3.23 16.68
C LEU A 112 1.06 -4.58 16.73
N GLY A 113 0.73 -5.53 15.85
CA GLY A 113 1.39 -6.84 15.78
C GLY A 113 2.74 -6.81 15.07
N THR A 114 2.98 -5.81 14.21
CA THR A 114 4.26 -5.64 13.50
C THR A 114 4.96 -4.31 13.77
N GLU A 115 4.42 -3.49 14.69
CA GLU A 115 4.87 -2.14 15.06
C GLU A 115 5.06 -1.19 13.85
N LYS A 116 4.08 -1.21 12.94
CA LYS A 116 4.10 -0.42 11.69
C LYS A 116 2.83 0.38 11.47
N THR A 117 2.99 1.57 10.90
CA THR A 117 1.89 2.40 10.43
C THR A 117 1.93 2.40 8.91
N VAL A 118 0.78 2.18 8.28
CA VAL A 118 0.62 2.30 6.83
C VAL A 118 -0.22 3.52 6.54
N PHE A 119 0.28 4.38 5.65
CA PHE A 119 -0.46 5.47 5.04
C PHE A 119 -0.68 5.13 3.56
N ASP A 120 -1.93 5.09 3.11
CA ASP A 120 -2.30 4.81 1.73
C ASP A 120 -3.07 6.00 1.15
N TYR A 121 -2.47 6.63 0.14
CA TYR A 121 -2.99 7.79 -0.55
C TYR A 121 -3.40 7.37 -1.96
N THR A 122 -4.70 7.34 -2.24
CA THR A 122 -5.24 7.00 -3.58
C THR A 122 -5.85 8.23 -4.22
N ALA A 123 -5.55 8.49 -5.49
CA ALA A 123 -6.14 9.59 -6.23
C ALA A 123 -7.67 9.43 -6.34
N LYS A 124 -8.40 10.52 -6.12
CA LYS A 124 -9.87 10.56 -6.27
C LYS A 124 -10.30 10.45 -7.74
N ASP A 125 -9.43 10.88 -8.66
CA ASP A 125 -9.64 10.78 -10.10
C ASP A 125 -8.62 9.83 -10.77
N SER A 126 -9.15 8.86 -11.53
CA SER A 126 -8.39 7.93 -12.38
C SER A 126 -7.68 8.58 -13.59
N ALA A 127 -8.00 9.84 -13.90
CA ALA A 127 -7.30 10.65 -14.89
C ALA A 127 -6.00 11.30 -14.37
N TYR A 128 -5.81 11.36 -13.05
CA TYR A 128 -4.63 11.98 -12.44
C TYR A 128 -3.35 11.15 -12.68
N THR A 129 -2.20 11.79 -12.79
CA THR A 129 -0.94 11.10 -13.16
C THR A 129 -0.45 10.19 -12.04
N LEU A 130 -0.45 10.66 -10.79
CA LEU A 130 -0.04 9.89 -9.62
C LEU A 130 -1.26 9.18 -9.02
N GLN A 131 -1.40 7.88 -9.27
CA GLN A 131 -2.61 7.13 -8.94
C GLN A 131 -2.65 6.64 -7.48
N GLN A 132 -1.51 6.21 -6.94
CA GLN A 132 -1.43 5.70 -5.56
C GLN A 132 -0.03 5.91 -4.98
N VAL A 133 0.03 6.19 -3.68
CA VAL A 133 1.24 6.09 -2.86
C VAL A 133 0.91 5.37 -1.56
N THR A 134 1.60 4.27 -1.27
CA THR A 134 1.47 3.55 0.00
C THR A 134 2.81 3.57 0.73
N ILE A 135 2.81 4.03 1.98
CA ILE A 135 4.00 4.23 2.81
C ILE A 135 3.84 3.39 4.07
N GLN A 136 4.84 2.57 4.38
CA GLN A 136 4.88 1.82 5.64
C GLN A 136 6.03 2.35 6.48
N THR A 137 5.73 2.89 7.66
CA THR A 137 6.69 3.38 8.63
C THR A 137 6.82 2.42 9.82
N ASP A 138 7.83 2.65 10.64
CA ASP A 138 8.04 2.04 11.95
C ASP A 138 7.45 2.96 13.03
N ASN A 139 6.61 2.44 13.93
CA ASN A 139 5.78 3.28 14.81
C ASN A 139 6.61 4.16 15.75
N ARG A 140 7.78 3.65 16.17
CA ARG A 140 8.64 4.29 17.17
C ARG A 140 9.50 5.38 16.54
N THR A 141 10.05 5.11 15.35
CA THR A 141 11.02 5.97 14.69
C THR A 141 10.45 6.83 13.58
N GLN A 142 9.24 6.50 13.09
CA GLN A 142 8.62 7.08 11.90
C GLN A 142 9.55 7.04 10.67
N GLN A 143 10.45 6.06 10.61
CA GLN A 143 11.27 5.81 9.43
C GLN A 143 10.51 4.95 8.42
N ILE A 144 10.49 5.38 7.16
CA ILE A 144 9.93 4.61 6.05
C ILE A 144 10.71 3.29 5.91
N LYS A 145 9.99 2.17 5.92
CA LYS A 145 10.52 0.82 5.67
C LYS A 145 10.20 0.36 4.26
N THR A 146 9.02 0.70 3.74
CA THR A 146 8.66 0.47 2.33
C THR A 146 7.84 1.62 1.76
N LEU A 147 8.07 1.91 0.49
CA LEU A 147 7.33 2.90 -0.30
C LEU A 147 6.83 2.20 -1.57
N TYR A 148 5.54 2.31 -1.85
CA TYR A 148 4.91 1.86 -3.10
C TYR A 148 4.34 3.08 -3.81
N VAL A 149 4.57 3.20 -5.12
CA VAL A 149 4.08 4.32 -5.93
C VAL A 149 3.53 3.79 -7.25
N VAL A 150 2.37 4.30 -7.66
CA VAL A 150 1.75 4.01 -8.96
C VAL A 150 1.60 5.31 -9.75
N VAL A 151 2.30 5.41 -10.88
CA VAL A 151 2.24 6.56 -11.80
C VAL A 151 1.73 6.10 -13.16
N LYS A 152 0.91 6.92 -13.81
CA LYS A 152 0.28 6.69 -15.11
C LYS A 152 0.84 7.68 -16.13
N GLU A 153 1.66 7.20 -17.06
CA GLU A 153 2.20 8.00 -18.17
C GLU A 153 1.31 7.84 -19.42
N LYS A 154 0.99 8.96 -20.08
CA LYS A 154 0.36 8.95 -21.41
C LYS A 154 1.45 9.02 -22.47
N ASN A 155 1.49 8.01 -23.34
CA ASN A 155 2.49 7.89 -24.40
C ASN A 155 1.80 7.84 -25.77
N ALA A 156 2.26 8.67 -26.71
CA ALA A 156 1.62 8.83 -28.02
C ALA A 156 1.60 7.55 -28.89
N PHE A 157 2.50 6.59 -28.64
CA PHE A 157 2.67 5.40 -29.47
C PHE A 157 2.11 4.12 -28.85
N VAL A 158 2.17 4.00 -27.51
CA VAL A 158 1.72 2.80 -26.77
C VAL A 158 0.49 3.06 -25.88
N GLY A 159 -0.08 4.26 -25.94
CA GLY A 159 -1.29 4.64 -25.21
C GLY A 159 -1.01 4.97 -23.74
N GLU A 160 -1.30 4.02 -22.86
CA GLU A 160 -1.17 4.19 -21.41
C GLU A 160 -0.09 3.25 -20.86
N ILE A 161 0.85 3.83 -20.11
CA ILE A 161 1.91 3.10 -19.42
C ILE A 161 1.69 3.25 -17.92
N LEU A 162 1.63 2.13 -17.19
CA LEU A 162 1.52 2.12 -15.73
C LEU A 162 2.86 1.76 -15.09
N HIS A 163 3.37 2.65 -14.26
CA HIS A 163 4.64 2.55 -13.56
C HIS A 163 4.33 2.18 -12.11
N ARG A 164 4.74 1.00 -11.67
CA ARG A 164 4.62 0.51 -10.29
C ARG A 164 6.01 0.43 -9.68
N ILE A 165 6.31 1.33 -8.75
CA ILE A 165 7.58 1.40 -8.04
C ILE A 165 7.37 0.80 -6.65
N SER A 166 8.21 -0.17 -6.28
CA SER A 166 8.17 -0.85 -4.99
C SER A 166 9.55 -0.76 -4.34
N TRP A 167 9.67 0.02 -3.28
CA TRP A 167 10.90 0.29 -2.56
C TRP A 167 10.90 -0.41 -1.21
N ARG A 168 12.03 -1.05 -0.86
CA ARG A 168 12.36 -1.53 0.48
C ARG A 168 13.60 -0.79 0.97
N ALA A 169 13.44 0.02 2.00
CA ALA A 169 14.47 0.93 2.50
C ALA A 169 15.79 0.19 2.72
N GLN A 170 16.88 0.75 2.21
CA GLN A 170 18.25 0.25 2.34
C GLN A 170 18.47 -1.16 1.74
N ALA A 171 17.55 -1.69 0.92
CA ALA A 171 17.66 -3.05 0.37
C ALA A 171 17.44 -3.15 -1.16
N SER A 172 16.35 -2.61 -1.69
CA SER A 172 16.03 -2.72 -3.12
C SER A 172 14.92 -1.76 -3.56
N VAL A 173 14.92 -1.41 -4.85
CA VAL A 173 13.75 -0.85 -5.52
C VAL A 173 13.44 -1.64 -6.79
N GLN A 174 12.16 -1.87 -7.05
CA GLN A 174 11.67 -2.52 -8.26
C GLN A 174 10.72 -1.57 -8.97
N TRP A 175 10.99 -1.27 -10.23
CA TRP A 175 10.13 -0.45 -11.08
C TRP A 175 9.57 -1.32 -12.20
N VAL A 176 8.29 -1.67 -12.11
CA VAL A 176 7.58 -2.40 -13.15
C VAL A 176 6.83 -1.42 -14.05
N ARG A 177 7.09 -1.47 -15.34
CA ARG A 177 6.40 -0.72 -16.39
C ARG A 177 5.46 -1.64 -17.14
N TRP A 178 4.17 -1.31 -17.15
CA TRP A 178 3.13 -2.10 -17.82
C TRP A 178 2.63 -1.34 -19.05
N HIS A 179 2.69 -1.98 -20.22
CA HIS A 179 2.21 -1.43 -21.47
C HIS A 179 0.87 -2.04 -21.83
N LYS A 180 -0.18 -1.21 -21.94
CA LYS A 180 -1.51 -1.66 -22.34
C LYS A 180 -1.65 -1.77 -23.87
N GLN A 181 -0.86 -2.64 -24.49
CA GLN A 181 -1.00 -2.97 -25.91
C GLN A 181 -1.94 -4.17 -26.11
N GLN A 182 -2.93 -4.02 -27.00
CA GLN A 182 -3.58 -5.17 -27.62
C GLN A 182 -2.69 -5.69 -28.77
N PRO A 183 -2.54 -7.01 -28.98
CA PRO A 183 -3.20 -8.12 -28.28
C PRO A 183 -2.39 -8.73 -27.11
N ALA A 184 -1.21 -8.21 -26.78
CA ALA A 184 -0.29 -8.82 -25.81
C ALA A 184 0.13 -7.84 -24.71
N GLU A 185 -0.18 -8.20 -23.47
CA GLU A 185 0.27 -7.47 -22.28
C GLU A 185 1.78 -7.63 -22.10
N LEU A 186 2.51 -6.51 -22.10
CA LEU A 186 3.95 -6.47 -21.92
C LEU A 186 4.27 -5.75 -20.60
N SER A 187 4.72 -6.51 -19.61
CA SER A 187 5.37 -6.00 -18.40
C SER A 187 6.88 -5.96 -18.61
N GLU A 188 7.49 -4.81 -18.38
CA GLU A 188 8.94 -4.63 -18.29
C GLU A 188 9.31 -4.31 -16.84
N THR A 189 9.90 -5.26 -16.13
CA THR A 189 10.38 -5.04 -14.76
C THR A 189 11.83 -4.59 -14.80
N LEU A 190 12.17 -3.44 -14.21
CA LEU A 190 13.50 -3.03 -13.82
C LEU A 190 13.69 -3.25 -12.30
N GLY A 191 14.35 -4.35 -11.93
CA GLY A 191 14.76 -4.58 -10.54
C GLY A 191 16.15 -3.97 -10.29
N LEU A 192 16.25 -3.08 -9.30
CA LEU A 192 17.49 -2.50 -8.79
C LEU A 192 17.74 -3.03 -7.37
N ASP A 193 18.49 -4.13 -7.31
CA ASP A 193 18.91 -4.77 -6.06
C ASP A 193 20.29 -4.24 -5.65
N TRP A 194 20.51 -3.93 -4.38
CA TRP A 194 21.85 -3.67 -3.84
C TRP A 194 22.11 -4.53 -2.59
N LYS A 195 23.17 -5.33 -2.65
CA LYS A 195 23.65 -6.13 -1.52
C LYS A 195 25.02 -5.64 -1.07
N PRO A 196 25.34 -5.68 0.24
CA PRO A 196 26.71 -5.53 0.72
C PRO A 196 27.64 -6.48 -0.04
N ALA A 197 28.80 -6.00 -0.50
CA ALA A 197 29.72 -6.74 -1.36
C ALA A 197 30.23 -8.08 -0.77
N SER A 198 30.09 -8.27 0.54
CA SER A 198 30.39 -9.50 1.29
C SER A 198 29.33 -10.60 1.16
N THR A 199 28.20 -10.34 0.48
CA THR A 199 27.14 -11.34 0.29
C THR A 199 27.40 -12.13 -1.00
N PRO A 200 27.61 -13.47 -0.95
CA PRO A 200 27.67 -14.28 -2.16
C PRO A 200 26.33 -14.25 -2.93
N LEU A 201 26.41 -14.51 -4.23
CA LEU A 201 25.25 -14.55 -5.14
C LEU A 201 24.40 -15.80 -4.89
#